data_AF-A0A497NJ43-F1
#
_entry.id   AF-A0A497NJ43-F1
#
_cell.length_a   1.000
_cell.length_b   1.000
_cell.length_c   1.000
_cell.angle_alpha   90.00
_cell.angle_beta   90.00
_cell.angle_gamma   90.00
#
_symmetry.space_group_name_H-M   'P 1'
#
loop_
_entity.id
_entity.type
_entity.pdbx_description
1 polymer ?
#
loop_
_entity_poly.entity_id
_entity_poly.type
_entity_poly.pdbx_seq_one_letter_code
_entity_poly.pdbx_strand_id
1 'polypeptide(L)'
;MRGNTYALELLLGAGIIADSEGSSTVKADYIRIVHAGIPKGASGAIYPDELSIHKQMLLKAIMDGLRSGGGPYLTFEEAYDLYAVECESQDKEAEDKETIQSYLQDLKSEGYILLKRREGEVLIGMEYPFDRLYEALEGAMREALR
;
A
#
# COMPACT_ATOMS: atom_id res chain seq x y z
N MET A 1 -2.47 12.71 13.18
CA MET A 1 -1.42 12.31 14.14
C MET A 1 -1.32 10.77 14.17
N ARG A 2 -0.44 10.15 13.36
CA ARG A 2 -0.17 8.69 13.40
C ARG A 2 1.31 8.32 13.20
N GLY A 3 2.22 9.29 13.01
CA GLY A 3 3.66 9.03 12.82
C GLY A 3 4.40 8.60 14.10
N ASN A 4 3.85 8.88 15.29
CA ASN A 4 4.50 8.48 16.55
C ASN A 4 4.47 6.96 16.76
N THR A 5 3.42 6.27 16.33
CA THR A 5 3.30 4.82 16.50
C THR A 5 4.36 4.06 15.72
N TYR A 6 4.67 4.49 14.50
CA TYR A 6 5.71 3.88 13.68
C TYR A 6 7.12 3.98 14.28
N ALA A 7 7.51 5.19 14.71
CA ALA A 7 8.82 5.39 15.31
C ALA A 7 8.96 4.56 16.60
N LEU A 8 7.88 4.43 17.37
CA LEU A 8 7.84 3.61 18.57
C LEU A 8 7.89 2.10 18.25
N GLU A 9 7.19 1.64 17.21
CA GLU A 9 7.22 0.24 16.74
C GLU A 9 8.61 -0.15 16.24
N LEU A 10 9.24 0.72 15.44
CA LEU A 10 10.62 0.53 14.97
C LEU A 10 11.61 0.43 16.14
N LEU A 11 11.52 1.37 17.09
CA LEU A 11 12.43 1.38 18.25
C LEU A 11 12.18 0.17 19.16
N LEU A 12 10.92 -0.20 19.37
CA LEU A 12 10.56 -1.36 20.18
C LEU A 12 11.10 -2.65 19.55
N GLY A 13 10.87 -2.86 18.25
CA GLY A 13 11.38 -4.03 17.53
C GLY A 13 12.90 -4.08 17.54
N ALA A 14 13.57 -2.93 17.34
CA ALA A 14 15.03 -2.90 17.29
C ALA A 14 15.66 -3.10 18.67
N GLY A 15 14.99 -2.67 19.74
CA GLY A 15 15.35 -2.98 21.12
C GLY A 15 15.26 -4.48 21.43
N ILE A 16 14.21 -5.16 20.95
CA ILE A 16 14.04 -6.60 21.11
C ILE A 16 15.17 -7.37 20.41
N ILE A 17 15.54 -6.97 19.18
CA ILE A 17 16.66 -7.60 18.46
C ILE A 17 17.98 -7.35 19.20
N ALA A 18 18.24 -6.11 19.63
CA ALA A 18 19.45 -5.77 20.37
C ALA A 18 19.58 -6.59 21.66
N ASP A 19 18.50 -6.75 22.42
CA ASP A 19 18.47 -7.57 23.63
C ASP A 19 18.76 -9.05 23.33
N SER A 20 18.13 -9.60 22.27
CA SER A 20 18.35 -10.99 21.86
C SER A 20 19.79 -11.30 21.41
N GLU A 21 20.49 -10.30 20.85
CA GLU A 21 21.89 -10.41 20.45
C GLU A 21 22.87 -10.01 21.57
N GLY A 22 22.38 -9.66 22.77
CA GLY A 22 23.21 -9.19 23.87
C GLY A 22 23.91 -7.85 23.59
N SER A 23 23.36 -7.04 22.68
CA SER A 23 23.91 -5.74 22.32
C SER A 23 23.40 -4.65 23.25
N SER A 24 24.32 -3.92 23.90
CA SER A 24 23.98 -2.79 24.78
C SER A 24 23.57 -1.51 24.04
N THR A 25 23.58 -1.53 22.70
CA THR A 25 23.26 -0.38 21.85
C THR A 25 22.40 -0.80 20.67
N VAL A 26 21.34 -0.06 20.39
CA VAL A 26 20.53 -0.27 19.17
C VAL A 26 21.32 0.22 17.96
N LYS A 27 21.68 -0.71 17.06
CA LYS A 27 22.38 -0.42 15.80
C LYS A 27 21.40 -0.10 14.68
N ALA A 28 21.88 0.64 13.68
CA ALA A 28 21.10 0.92 12.47
C ALA A 28 20.62 -0.36 11.76
N ASP A 29 21.40 -1.44 11.80
CA ASP A 29 21.01 -2.71 11.18
C ASP A 29 19.77 -3.34 11.82
N TYR A 30 19.60 -3.23 13.14
CA TYR A 30 18.41 -3.71 13.83
C TYR A 30 17.16 -2.93 13.41
N ILE A 31 17.30 -1.62 13.23
CA ILE A 31 16.22 -0.77 12.69
C ILE A 31 15.86 -1.21 11.27
N ARG A 32 16.84 -1.49 10.41
CA ARG A 32 16.59 -1.96 9.02
C ARG A 32 15.87 -3.31 8.98
N ILE A 33 16.27 -4.26 9.84
CA ILE A 33 15.63 -5.57 9.94
C ILE A 33 14.16 -5.44 10.35
N VAL A 34 13.87 -4.63 11.37
CA VAL A 34 12.50 -4.39 11.85
C VAL A 34 11.71 -3.65 10.80
N HIS A 35 12.29 -2.61 10.19
CA HIS A 35 11.67 -1.83 9.13
C HIS A 35 11.25 -2.70 7.94
N ALA A 36 12.09 -3.65 7.53
CA ALA A 36 11.78 -4.58 6.44
C ALA A 36 10.60 -5.51 6.75
N GLY A 37 10.31 -5.76 8.04
CA GLY A 37 9.22 -6.61 8.48
C GLY A 37 7.89 -5.90 8.79
N ILE A 38 7.87 -4.56 8.84
CA ILE A 38 6.65 -3.79 9.10
C ILE A 38 5.88 -3.58 7.79
N PRO A 39 4.59 -3.93 7.73
CA PRO A 39 3.73 -3.59 6.59
C PRO A 39 3.71 -2.08 6.37
N LYS A 40 4.13 -1.65 5.18
CA LYS A 40 4.44 -0.26 4.86
C LYS A 40 3.20 0.66 4.96
N GLY A 41 2.01 0.14 4.74
CA GLY A 41 0.76 0.83 5.02
C GLY A 41 0.49 1.06 6.51
N ALA A 42 0.67 0.05 7.37
CA ALA A 42 0.16 -0.01 8.76
C ALA A 42 0.52 1.18 9.65
N SER A 43 1.71 1.73 9.47
CA SER A 43 2.29 2.69 10.44
C SER A 43 2.47 4.10 9.86
N GLY A 44 2.01 4.36 8.63
CA GLY A 44 2.11 5.67 7.97
C GLY A 44 3.46 5.96 7.31
N ALA A 45 4.26 4.91 7.06
CA ALA A 45 5.50 4.94 6.29
C ALA A 45 5.25 4.38 4.89
N ILE A 46 4.83 5.26 3.97
CA ILE A 46 4.31 4.90 2.65
C ILE A 46 5.45 4.93 1.62
N TYR A 47 5.61 3.86 0.84
CA TYR A 47 6.68 3.71 -0.18
C TYR A 47 6.07 3.22 -1.51
N PRO A 48 5.27 4.07 -2.18
CA PRO A 48 4.60 3.65 -3.40
C PRO A 48 5.58 3.43 -4.55
N ASP A 49 6.78 4.00 -4.48
CA ASP A 49 7.90 3.83 -5.42
C ASP A 49 8.44 2.40 -5.48
N GLU A 50 8.25 1.61 -4.43
CA GLU A 50 8.64 0.20 -4.41
C GLU A 50 7.60 -0.73 -5.06
N LEU A 51 6.37 -0.25 -5.25
CA LEU A 51 5.33 -1.00 -5.95
C LEU A 51 5.67 -1.07 -7.44
N SER A 52 5.33 -2.20 -8.10
CA SER A 52 5.37 -2.25 -9.56
C SER A 52 4.42 -1.23 -10.16
N ILE A 53 4.69 -0.78 -11.40
CA ILE A 53 3.85 0.25 -12.03
C ILE A 53 2.38 -0.15 -12.10
N HIS A 54 2.04 -1.42 -12.37
CA HIS A 54 0.65 -1.88 -12.37
C HIS A 54 0.02 -1.87 -10.98
N LYS A 55 0.78 -2.15 -9.91
CA LYS A 55 0.29 -1.99 -8.52
C LYS A 55 0.07 -0.52 -8.17
N GLN A 56 0.94 0.39 -8.65
CA GLN A 56 0.77 1.83 -8.48
C GLN A 56 -0.50 2.32 -9.19
N MET A 57 -0.69 1.95 -10.47
CA MET A 57 -1.89 2.29 -11.25
C MET A 57 -3.16 1.72 -10.62
N LEU A 58 -3.12 0.46 -10.16
CA LEU A 58 -4.25 -0.17 -9.46
C LEU A 58 -4.60 0.58 -8.16
N LEU A 59 -3.59 0.93 -7.36
CA LEU A 59 -3.79 1.69 -6.14
C LEU A 59 -4.38 3.08 -6.44
N LYS A 60 -3.89 3.76 -7.48
CA LYS A 60 -4.41 5.06 -7.92
C LYS A 60 -5.88 4.94 -8.35
N ALA A 61 -6.20 3.94 -9.15
CA ALA A 61 -7.57 3.67 -9.60
C ALA A 61 -8.53 3.40 -8.44
N ILE A 62 -8.11 2.59 -7.46
CA ILE A 62 -8.89 2.35 -6.22
C ILE A 62 -9.10 3.64 -5.45
N MET A 63 -8.05 4.46 -5.31
CA MET A 63 -8.16 5.76 -4.67
C MET A 63 -9.16 6.64 -5.40
N ASP A 64 -8.96 6.90 -6.70
CA ASP A 64 -9.85 7.76 -7.49
C ASP A 64 -11.31 7.27 -7.44
N GLY A 65 -11.52 5.96 -7.48
CA GLY A 65 -12.83 5.33 -7.30
C GLY A 65 -13.46 5.61 -5.93
N LEU A 66 -12.71 5.47 -4.83
CA LEU A 66 -13.18 5.77 -3.48
C LEU A 66 -13.40 7.27 -3.24
N ARG A 67 -12.67 8.14 -3.95
CA ARG A 67 -12.84 9.60 -3.86
C ARG A 67 -14.07 10.07 -4.62
N SER A 68 -14.33 9.48 -5.79
CA SER A 68 -15.43 9.86 -6.69
C SER A 68 -16.73 9.15 -6.35
N GLY A 69 -16.67 7.88 -5.96
CA GLY A 69 -17.77 7.10 -5.45
C GLY A 69 -18.11 7.55 -4.03
N GLY A 70 -19.34 7.98 -3.78
CA GLY A 70 -19.80 8.39 -2.44
C GLY A 70 -19.84 7.28 -1.38
N GLY A 71 -19.25 6.11 -1.67
CA GLY A 71 -19.26 4.91 -0.83
C GLY A 71 -17.87 4.59 -0.26
N PRO A 72 -17.81 3.93 0.92
CA PRO A 72 -16.55 3.60 1.58
C PRO A 72 -15.81 2.38 0.99
N TYR A 73 -16.38 1.72 -0.01
CA TYR A 73 -15.82 0.52 -0.63
C TYR A 73 -16.07 0.51 -2.13
N LEU A 74 -15.19 -0.18 -2.85
CA LEU A 74 -15.36 -0.60 -4.25
C LEU A 74 -15.49 -2.12 -4.31
N THR A 75 -16.23 -2.61 -5.29
CA THR A 75 -16.22 -4.03 -5.68
C THR A 75 -14.95 -4.36 -6.47
N PHE A 76 -14.66 -5.66 -6.61
CA PHE A 76 -13.54 -6.10 -7.46
C PHE A 76 -13.70 -5.65 -8.92
N GLU A 77 -14.91 -5.74 -9.47
CA GLU A 77 -15.19 -5.36 -10.86
C GLU A 77 -14.99 -3.86 -11.06
N GLU A 78 -15.52 -3.01 -10.16
CA GLU A 78 -15.30 -1.56 -10.22
C GLU A 78 -13.81 -1.20 -10.14
N ALA A 79 -13.05 -1.84 -9.24
CA ALA A 79 -11.62 -1.58 -9.13
C ALA A 79 -10.85 -2.01 -10.38
N TYR A 80 -11.21 -3.14 -11.00
CA TYR A 80 -10.60 -3.61 -12.24
C TYR A 80 -10.90 -2.67 -13.42
N ASP A 81 -12.15 -2.25 -13.56
CA ASP A 81 -12.57 -1.36 -14.66
C ASP A 81 -11.87 0.00 -14.57
N LEU A 82 -11.80 0.57 -13.36
CA LEU A 82 -11.05 1.81 -13.12
C LEU A 82 -9.56 1.66 -13.39
N TYR A 83 -8.98 0.52 -13.03
CA TYR A 83 -7.58 0.21 -13.32
C TYR A 83 -7.32 0.09 -14.83
N ALA A 84 -8.21 -0.55 -15.58
CA ALA A 84 -8.07 -0.69 -17.02
C ALA A 84 -8.10 0.69 -17.72
N VAL A 85 -8.98 1.58 -17.26
CA VAL A 85 -9.02 2.98 -17.73
C VAL A 85 -7.74 3.73 -17.39
N GLU A 86 -7.20 3.54 -16.18
CA GLU A 86 -5.92 4.16 -15.80
C GLU A 86 -4.78 3.65 -16.70
N CYS A 87 -4.68 2.34 -16.94
CA CYS A 87 -3.70 1.75 -17.85
C CYS A 87 -3.79 2.34 -19.26
N GLU A 88 -5.00 2.45 -19.81
CA GLU A 88 -5.24 3.06 -21.13
C GLU A 88 -4.76 4.52 -21.16
N SER A 89 -5.01 5.29 -20.10
CA SER A 89 -4.57 6.69 -20.00
C SER A 89 -3.05 6.87 -19.96
N GLN A 90 -2.31 5.82 -19.60
CA GLN A 90 -0.84 5.80 -19.54
C GLN A 90 -0.22 5.02 -20.70
N ASP A 91 -0.98 4.70 -21.76
CA ASP A 91 -0.56 3.88 -22.90
C ASP A 91 0.03 2.50 -22.48
N LYS A 92 -0.58 1.86 -21.47
CA LYS A 92 -0.21 0.54 -20.95
C LYS A 92 -1.33 -0.48 -21.18
N GLU A 93 -0.95 -1.72 -21.49
CA GLU A 93 -1.91 -2.82 -21.50
C GLU A 93 -2.30 -3.22 -20.08
N ALA A 94 -3.60 -3.47 -19.86
CA ALA A 94 -4.09 -3.93 -18.56
C ALA A 94 -3.74 -5.40 -18.35
N GLU A 95 -3.28 -5.72 -17.14
CA GLU A 95 -3.08 -7.10 -16.69
C GLU A 95 -4.42 -7.83 -16.53
N ASP A 96 -4.40 -9.15 -16.62
CA ASP A 96 -5.61 -9.96 -16.48
C ASP A 96 -6.20 -9.94 -15.05
N LYS A 97 -7.48 -10.32 -14.93
CA LYS A 97 -8.20 -10.33 -13.65
C LYS A 97 -7.55 -11.23 -12.59
N GLU A 98 -6.92 -12.33 -12.98
CA GLU A 98 -6.26 -13.25 -12.03
C GLU A 98 -5.03 -12.58 -11.40
N THR A 99 -4.23 -11.90 -12.22
CA THR A 99 -3.08 -11.10 -11.81
C THR A 99 -3.50 -9.96 -10.89
N ILE A 100 -4.59 -9.27 -11.23
CA ILE A 100 -5.14 -8.19 -10.38
C ILE A 100 -5.62 -8.72 -9.02
N GLN A 101 -6.20 -9.92 -8.96
CA GLN A 101 -6.54 -10.54 -7.66
C GLN A 101 -5.29 -10.76 -6.80
N SER A 102 -4.18 -11.20 -7.40
CA SER A 102 -2.89 -11.33 -6.71
C SER A 102 -2.39 -9.97 -6.21
N TYR A 103 -2.42 -8.94 -7.06
CA TYR A 103 -2.00 -7.58 -6.68
C TYR A 103 -2.83 -6.98 -5.54
N LEU A 104 -4.14 -7.27 -5.48
CA LEU A 104 -4.96 -6.86 -4.35
C LEU A 104 -4.54 -7.54 -3.04
N GLN A 105 -4.15 -8.83 -3.08
CA GLN A 105 -3.62 -9.49 -1.89
C GLN A 105 -2.29 -8.89 -1.44
N ASP A 106 -1.42 -8.54 -2.39
CA ASP A 106 -0.16 -7.88 -2.10
C ASP A 106 -0.40 -6.51 -1.48
N LEU A 107 -1.20 -5.65 -2.11
CA LEU A 107 -1.54 -4.31 -1.59
C LEU A 107 -2.18 -4.38 -0.20
N LYS A 108 -3.00 -5.41 0.08
CA LYS A 108 -3.56 -5.65 1.41
C LYS A 108 -2.47 -6.06 2.40
N SER A 109 -1.58 -6.98 2.03
CA SER A 109 -0.51 -7.50 2.89
C SER A 109 0.53 -6.43 3.22
N GLU A 110 0.80 -5.56 2.25
CA GLU A 110 1.63 -4.38 2.40
C GLU A 110 0.89 -3.26 3.15
N GLY A 111 -0.43 -3.36 3.31
CA GLY A 111 -1.25 -2.50 4.16
C GLY A 111 -1.80 -1.25 3.46
N TYR A 112 -1.73 -1.13 2.13
CA TYR A 112 -2.27 0.01 1.39
C TYR A 112 -3.80 0.01 1.35
N ILE A 113 -4.40 -1.18 1.29
CA ILE A 113 -5.85 -1.36 1.16
C ILE A 113 -6.38 -2.35 2.20
N LEU A 114 -7.71 -2.36 2.35
CA LEU A 114 -8.46 -3.33 3.10
C LEU A 114 -9.28 -4.18 2.14
N LEU A 115 -9.25 -5.49 2.35
CA LEU A 115 -10.15 -6.42 1.66
C LEU A 115 -11.15 -6.99 2.67
N LYS A 116 -12.43 -6.85 2.36
CA LYS A 116 -13.55 -7.48 3.08
C LYS A 116 -14.30 -8.41 2.13
N ARG A 117 -14.89 -9.46 2.68
CA ARG A 117 -15.76 -10.35 1.92
C ARG A 117 -17.16 -10.31 2.52
N ARG A 118 -18.16 -10.01 1.70
CA ARG A 118 -19.56 -9.97 2.11
C ARG A 118 -20.41 -10.65 1.05
N GLU A 119 -21.24 -11.62 1.46
CA GLU A 119 -22.20 -12.28 0.56
C GLU A 119 -21.58 -12.87 -0.73
N GLY A 120 -20.28 -13.22 -0.68
CA GLY A 120 -19.53 -13.78 -1.82
C GLY A 120 -18.73 -12.74 -2.61
N GLU A 121 -18.97 -11.45 -2.39
CA GLU A 121 -18.30 -10.34 -3.07
C GLU A 121 -17.08 -9.84 -2.31
N VAL A 122 -16.05 -9.42 -3.04
CA VAL A 122 -14.85 -8.77 -2.50
C VAL A 122 -15.04 -7.27 -2.53
N LEU A 123 -14.96 -6.66 -1.34
CA LEU A 123 -15.05 -5.22 -1.12
C LEU A 123 -13.67 -4.67 -0.76
N ILE A 124 -13.27 -3.59 -1.42
CA ILE A 124 -11.97 -2.94 -1.34
C ILE A 124 -12.17 -1.57 -0.71
N GLY A 125 -11.46 -1.28 0.39
CA GLY A 125 -11.53 0.02 1.08
C GLY A 125 -10.16 0.48 1.57
N MET A 126 -10.11 1.64 2.23
CA MET A 126 -8.87 2.24 2.74
C MET A 126 -9.08 2.92 4.10
N GLU A 127 -8.05 2.93 4.95
CA GLU A 127 -8.08 3.49 6.32
C GLU A 127 -7.10 4.68 6.55
N TYR A 128 -6.29 5.02 5.55
CA TYR A 128 -5.17 5.98 5.67
C TYR A 128 -5.54 7.42 5.30
N PRO A 129 -4.76 8.43 5.74
CA PRO A 129 -4.91 9.80 5.26
C PRO A 129 -4.69 9.82 3.75
N PHE A 130 -5.82 9.86 3.05
CA PHE A 130 -5.95 9.65 1.62
C PHE A 130 -5.05 10.57 0.81
N ASP A 131 -5.04 11.87 1.15
CA ASP A 131 -4.31 12.89 0.40
C ASP A 131 -2.79 12.67 0.40
N ARG A 132 -2.20 12.32 1.55
CA ARG A 132 -0.75 12.13 1.67
C ARG A 132 -0.26 10.93 0.85
N LEU A 133 -1.02 9.84 0.87
CA LEU A 133 -0.74 8.67 0.05
C LEU A 133 -0.85 9.02 -1.44
N TYR A 134 -1.88 9.77 -1.81
CA TYR A 134 -2.14 10.14 -3.20
C TYR A 134 -0.99 10.98 -3.78
N GLU A 135 -0.55 12.01 -3.04
CA GLU A 135 0.59 12.84 -3.45
C GLU A 135 1.89 12.03 -3.61
N ALA A 136 2.16 11.10 -2.70
CA ALA A 136 3.34 10.23 -2.78
C ALA A 136 3.26 9.27 -3.98
N LEU A 137 2.09 8.69 -4.23
CA LEU A 137 1.84 7.77 -5.34
C LEU A 137 1.99 8.47 -6.70
N GLU A 138 1.41 9.66 -6.85
CA GLU A 138 1.57 10.51 -8.04
C GLU A 138 3.02 10.90 -8.30
N GLY A 139 3.81 11.10 -7.24
CA GLY A 139 5.25 11.30 -7.33
C GLY A 139 5.96 10.07 -7.91
N ALA A 140 5.72 8.90 -7.30
CA ALA A 140 6.32 7.63 -7.71
C ALA A 140 5.98 7.25 -9.16
N MET A 141 4.71 7.39 -9.56
CA MET A 141 4.26 7.08 -10.92
C MET A 141 4.93 7.97 -11.96
N ARG A 142 5.09 9.26 -11.68
CA ARG A 142 5.81 10.18 -12.58
C ARG A 142 7.28 9.83 -12.75
N GLU A 143 7.91 9.22 -11.76
CA GLU A 143 9.29 8.74 -11.88
C GLU A 143 9.37 7.43 -12.67
N ALA A 144 8.43 6.51 -12.45
CA ALA A 144 8.40 5.20 -13.11
C ALA A 144 7.93 5.24 -14.58
N LEU A 145 7.19 6.28 -14.98
CA LEU A 145 6.68 6.48 -16.35
C LEU A 145 7.59 7.38 -17.23
N ARG A 146 8.71 7.87 -16.70
CA ARG A 146 9.73 8.60 -17.47
C ARG A 146 10.64 7.66 -18.24
#